data_AF-A0A968YQ10-F1
#
_entry.id   AF-A0A968YQ10-F1
#
_cell.length_a   1.000
_cell.length_b   1.000
_cell.length_c   1.000
_cell.angle_alpha   90.00
_cell.angle_beta   90.00
_cell.angle_gamma   90.00
#
_symmetry.space_group_name_H-M   'P 1'
#
loop_
_entity.id
_entity.type
_entity.pdbx_description
1 polymer ?
#
loop_
_entity_poly.entity_id
_entity_poly.type
_entity_poly.pdbx_seq_one_letter_code
_entity_poly.pdbx_strand_id
1 'polypeptide(L)' 'MTKRYEVRRFEVEPIAIIGIGCRFPGAKDPESFWQLLRSGVDAINEVPSEDV' A
#
# COMPACT_ATOMS: atom_id res chain seq x y z
N MET A 1 44.36 20.67 15.69
CA MET A 1 43.15 21.50 15.48
C MET A 1 42.26 20.79 14.48
N THR A 2 41.51 19.78 14.92
CA THR A 2 40.65 18.95 14.07
C THR A 2 39.23 19.50 14.11
N LYS A 3 38.78 20.06 12.98
CA LYS A 3 37.42 20.59 12.83
C LYS A 3 36.49 19.40 12.62
N ARG A 4 35.68 19.06 13.63
CA ARG A 4 34.60 18.08 13.50
C ARG A 4 33.48 18.72 12.68
N TYR A 5 33.14 18.13 11.55
CA TYR A 5 31.95 18.48 10.78
C TYR A 5 30.74 17.83 11.46
N GLU A 6 29.81 18.64 11.95
CA GLU A 6 28.49 18.14 12.37
C GLU A 6 27.65 17.84 11.13
N VAL A 7 27.18 16.59 11.03
CA VAL A 7 26.18 16.19 10.05
C VAL A 7 24.85 16.79 10.48
N ARG A 8 24.37 17.82 9.78
CA ARG A 8 23.01 18.32 9.96
C ARG A 8 22.03 17.17 9.71
N ARG A 9 21.27 16.77 10.73
CA ARG A 9 20.08 15.95 10.52
C ARG A 9 19.06 16.85 9.81
N PHE A 10 18.74 16.51 8.57
CA PHE A 10 17.54 17.04 7.94
C PHE A 10 16.35 16.36 8.61
N GLU A 11 15.60 17.10 9.41
CA GLU A 11 14.25 16.67 9.78
C GLU A 11 13.42 16.72 8.50
N VAL A 12 13.22 15.56 7.90
CA VAL A 12 12.40 15.43 6.69
C VAL A 12 10.95 15.60 7.13
N GLU A 13 10.29 16.63 6.59
CA GLU A 13 8.87 16.82 6.80
C GLU A 13 8.10 15.60 6.26
N PRO A 14 7.18 14.99 7.05
CA PRO A 14 6.44 13.82 6.61
C PRO A 14 5.55 14.14 5.39
N ILE A 15 5.47 13.18 4.46
CA ILE A 15 4.58 13.29 3.30
C ILE A 15 3.21 12.68 3.63
N ALA A 16 2.15 13.47 3.44
CA ALA A 16 0.78 13.01 3.65
C ALA A 16 0.26 12.21 2.45
N ILE A 17 -0.41 11.08 2.72
CA ILE A 17 -1.21 10.34 1.73
C ILE A 17 -2.62 10.91 1.78
N ILE A 18 -3.00 11.68 0.77
CA ILE A 18 -4.30 12.38 0.72
C ILE A 18 -5.37 11.63 -0.08
N GLY A 19 -5.02 10.49 -0.68
CA GLY A 19 -5.95 9.67 -1.45
C GLY A 19 -5.39 8.29 -1.76
N ILE A 20 -6.30 7.33 -1.95
CA ILE A 20 -5.99 5.95 -2.34
C ILE A 20 -7.01 5.46 -3.35
N GLY A 21 -6.54 4.75 -4.37
CA GLY A 21 -7.36 4.06 -5.35
C GLY A 21 -6.67 2.74 -5.70
N CYS A 22 -7.43 1.64 -5.70
CA CYS A 22 -6.90 0.32 -6.00
C CYS A 22 -7.99 -0.60 -6.56
N ARG A 23 -7.53 -1.64 -7.27
CA ARG A 23 -8.35 -2.77 -7.71
C ARG A 23 -7.53 -4.04 -7.55
N PHE A 24 -8.05 -4.98 -6.78
CA PHE A 24 -7.43 -6.24 -6.43
C PHE A 24 -8.39 -7.41 -6.69
N PRO A 25 -7.89 -8.66 -6.72
CA PRO A 25 -8.77 -9.83 -6.69
C PRO A 25 -9.78 -9.72 -5.53
N GLY A 26 -11.07 -9.87 -5.83
CA GLY A 26 -12.15 -9.75 -4.84
C GLY A 26 -12.48 -8.33 -4.36
N ALA A 27 -11.77 -7.29 -4.79
CA ALA A 27 -11.98 -5.92 -4.33
C ALA A 27 -11.80 -4.89 -5.46
N LYS A 28 -12.86 -4.15 -5.77
CA LYS A 28 -12.86 -3.17 -6.88
C LYS A 28 -12.45 -1.76 -6.48
N ASP A 29 -12.36 -1.51 -5.17
CA ASP A 29 -12.11 -0.20 -4.57
C ASP A 29 -11.45 -0.35 -3.18
N PRO A 30 -10.91 0.73 -2.59
CA PRO A 30 -10.23 0.66 -1.29
C PRO A 30 -11.10 0.17 -0.13
N GLU A 31 -12.41 0.46 -0.15
CA GLU A 31 -13.34 0.03 0.90
C GLU A 31 -13.54 -1.48 0.85
N SER A 32 -13.85 -2.03 -0.33
CA SER A 32 -13.96 -3.49 -0.51
C SER A 32 -12.66 -4.21 -0.20
N PHE A 33 -11.50 -3.61 -0.51
CA PHE A 33 -10.20 -4.16 -0.13
C PHE A 33 -10.02 -4.22 1.39
N TRP A 34 -10.39 -3.16 2.11
CA TRP A 34 -10.30 -3.14 3.57
C TRP A 34 -11.20 -4.20 4.22
N GLN A 35 -12.42 -4.38 3.72
CA GLN A 35 -13.32 -5.43 4.21
C GLN A 35 -12.76 -6.84 3.95
N LEU A 36 -12.16 -7.08 2.78
CA LEU A 36 -11.50 -8.35 2.44
C LEU A 36 -10.38 -8.69 3.42
N LEU A 37 -9.48 -7.73 3.69
CA LEU A 37 -8.40 -7.90 4.67
C LEU A 37 -8.94 -8.16 6.07
N ARG A 38 -9.91 -7.37 6.52
CA ARG A 38 -10.49 -7.46 7.86
C ARG A 38 -11.22 -8.80 8.09
N SER A 39 -11.84 -9.34 7.04
CA SER A 39 -12.52 -10.63 7.09
C SER A 39 -11.59 -11.83 6.90
N GLY A 40 -10.31 -11.61 6.56
CA GLY A 40 -9.31 -12.67 6.39
C GLY A 40 -9.60 -13.58 5.20
N VAL A 41 -10.25 -13.05 4.16
CA VAL A 41 -10.63 -13.82 2.97
C VAL A 41 -9.42 -14.09 2.09
N ASP A 42 -9.23 -15.33 1.68
CA ASP A 42 -8.31 -15.70 0.61
C ASP A 42 -8.92 -15.34 -0.75
N ALA A 43 -8.22 -14.50 -1.51
CA ALA A 43 -8.66 -14.00 -2.80
C ALA A 43 -7.98 -14.68 -4.00
N ILE A 44 -7.16 -15.70 -3.76
CA ILE A 44 -6.54 -16.51 -4.80
C ILE A 44 -7.62 -17.36 -5.46
N ASN A 45 -7.70 -17.29 -6.80
CA ASN A 45 -8.64 -18.07 -7.59
C ASN A 45 -7.90 -18.69 -8.78
N GLU A 46 -8.47 -19.75 -9.35
CA GLU A 46 -7.96 -20.33 -10.59
C GLU A 46 -8.04 -19.33 -11.73
N VAL A 47 -7.15 -19.50 -12.72
CA VAL A 47 -7.23 -18.72 -13.96
C VAL A 47 -8.55 -19.11 -14.66
N PRO A 48 -9.37 -18.14 -15.10
CA PRO A 48 -10.60 -18.45 -15.83
C PRO A 48 -10.31 -19.36 -17.04
N SER A 49 -11.18 -20.34 -17.27
CA SER A 49 -11.12 -21.15 -18.50
C SER A 49 -11.37 -20.27 -19.72
N GLU A 50 -10.85 -20.64 -20.89
CA GLU A 50 -11.01 -19.88 -22.14
C GLU A 50 -12.48 -19.77 -22.62
N ASP A 51 -13.40 -20.51 -21.99
CA ASP A 51 -14.81 -20.59 -22.34
C ASP A 51 -15.72 -19.53 -21.68
N VAL A 52 -15.16 -18.49 -21.02
CA VAL A 52 -15.93 -17.38 -20.40
C VAL A 52 -15.90 -16.10 -21.24
#